data_AF-A0A7K4H729-F1
#
_entry.id   AF-A0A7K4H729-F1
#
_cell.length_a   1.000
_cell.length_b   1.000
_cell.length_c   1.000
_cell.angle_alpha   90.00
_cell.angle_beta   90.00
_cell.angle_gamma   90.00
#
_symmetry.space_group_name_H-M   'P 1'
#
loop_
_entity.id
_entity.type
_entity.pdbx_description
1 polymer ?
#
loop_
_entity_poly.entity_id
_entity_poly.type
_entity_poly.pdbx_seq_one_letter_code
_entity_poly.pdbx_strand_id
1 'polypeptide(L)'
;MNQKILKVKFGDVIEVSLDSNPSTGYRWDADFDTDFLKLKEKYYIPLSSKLGGGGKEQFSFLSLKHGKTTITMQYKRSWEKKVIKKEKFVIEII
;
A
#
# COMPACT_ATOMS: atom_id res chain seq x y z
N MET A 1 -0.68 -16.21 -7.08
CA MET A 1 -1.09 -14.89 -6.56
C MET A 1 -1.44 -15.05 -5.10
N ASN A 2 -0.66 -14.48 -4.19
CA ASN A 2 -0.95 -14.56 -2.76
C ASN A 2 -1.87 -13.39 -2.39
N GLN A 3 -3.14 -13.68 -2.07
CA GLN A 3 -4.04 -12.70 -1.49
C GLN A 3 -3.89 -12.78 0.04
N LYS A 4 -3.51 -11.67 0.68
CA LYS A 4 -3.45 -11.61 2.14
C LYS A 4 -4.79 -11.10 2.65
N ILE A 5 -5.46 -11.89 3.48
CA ILE A 5 -6.71 -11.48 4.15
C ILE A 5 -6.35 -10.91 5.52
N LEU A 6 -6.89 -9.75 5.84
CA LEU A 6 -6.70 -9.06 7.11
C LEU A 6 -8.08 -8.76 7.70
N LYS A 7 -8.32 -9.25 8.92
CA LYS A 7 -9.49 -8.89 9.73
C LYS A 7 -9.12 -7.76 10.66
N VAL A 8 -9.89 -6.68 10.62
CA VAL A 8 -9.67 -5.46 11.42
C VAL A 8 -11.00 -4.99 11.99
N LYS A 9 -10.97 -4.24 13.09
CA LYS A 9 -12.18 -3.63 13.63
C LYS A 9 -12.49 -2.32 12.91
N PHE A 10 -13.75 -1.94 12.86
CA PHE A 10 -14.14 -0.59 12.44
C PHE A 10 -13.37 0.50 13.23
N GLY A 11 -12.83 1.48 12.51
CA GLY A 11 -12.01 2.57 13.05
C GLY A 11 -10.53 2.23 13.19
N ASP A 12 -10.11 0.97 12.97
CA ASP A 12 -8.71 0.59 12.99
C ASP A 12 -7.94 1.23 11.83
N VAL A 13 -6.65 1.46 12.07
CA VAL A 13 -5.67 1.85 11.04
C VAL A 13 -4.96 0.61 10.52
N ILE A 14 -5.00 0.43 9.22
CA ILE A 14 -4.30 -0.64 8.50
C ILE A 14 -2.98 -0.08 7.96
N GLU A 15 -1.86 -0.67 8.40
CA GLU A 15 -0.54 -0.33 7.89
C GLU A 15 -0.08 -1.31 6.81
N VAL A 16 0.29 -0.78 5.65
CA VAL A 16 0.90 -1.54 4.54
C VAL A 16 2.30 -1.01 4.34
N SER A 17 3.29 -1.89 4.53
CA SER A 17 4.71 -1.58 4.33
C SER A 17 5.28 -2.48 3.24
N LEU A 18 5.80 -1.88 2.17
CA LEU A 18 6.31 -2.60 0.99
C LEU A 18 7.72 -2.14 0.64
N ASP A 19 8.59 -3.09 0.33
CA ASP A 19 9.94 -2.77 -0.15
C ASP A 19 9.86 -1.92 -1.43
N SER A 20 10.66 -0.87 -1.47
CA SER A 20 10.72 0.10 -2.56
C SER A 20 12.17 0.55 -2.78
N ASN A 21 12.55 0.77 -4.04
CA ASN A 21 13.82 1.40 -4.36
C ASN A 21 13.56 2.66 -5.20
N PRO A 22 13.43 3.82 -4.56
CA PRO A 22 12.99 5.02 -5.24
C PRO A 22 13.98 5.55 -6.29
N SER A 23 15.26 5.18 -6.20
CA SER A 23 16.31 5.57 -7.16
C SER A 23 16.06 5.03 -8.58
N THR A 24 15.24 3.99 -8.71
CA THR A 24 14.88 3.37 -10.00
C THR A 24 13.70 4.06 -10.71
N GLY A 25 13.10 5.06 -10.07
CA GLY A 25 11.90 5.77 -10.55
C GLY A 25 10.58 5.06 -10.28
N TYR A 26 10.60 3.81 -9.80
CA TYR A 26 9.39 3.09 -9.40
C TYR A 26 8.86 3.59 -8.06
N ARG A 27 7.54 3.59 -7.91
CA ARG A 27 6.81 3.89 -6.67
C ARG A 27 5.61 2.97 -6.54
N TRP A 28 5.19 2.76 -5.30
CA TRP A 28 3.93 2.11 -5.00
C TRP A 28 2.77 3.09 -5.13
N ASP A 29 1.69 2.64 -5.74
CA ASP A 29 0.42 3.34 -5.86
C ASP A 29 -0.68 2.44 -5.30
N ALA A 30 -1.65 3.02 -4.58
CA ALA A 30 -2.70 2.28 -3.90
C ALA A 30 -4.04 2.55 -4.58
N ASP A 31 -4.68 1.49 -5.04
CA ASP A 31 -6.05 1.49 -5.56
C ASP A 31 -6.97 0.82 -4.53
N PHE A 32 -7.96 1.55 -4.05
CA PHE A 32 -8.83 1.15 -2.94
C PHE A 32 -10.18 1.88 -3.01
N ASP A 33 -11.19 1.30 -2.37
CA ASP A 33 -12.51 1.89 -2.27
C ASP A 33 -12.57 2.94 -1.15
N THR A 34 -12.81 4.20 -1.53
CA THR A 34 -12.87 5.34 -0.61
C THR A 34 -14.08 5.34 0.33
N ASP A 35 -15.11 4.54 0.03
CA ASP A 35 -16.27 4.37 0.91
C ASP A 35 -15.93 3.50 2.13
N PHE A 36 -14.92 2.63 1.99
CA PHE A 36 -14.49 1.72 3.04
C PHE A 36 -13.21 2.17 3.74
N LEU A 37 -12.34 2.90 3.04
CA LEU A 37 -11.01 3.23 3.52
C LEU A 37 -10.64 4.68 3.20
N LYS A 38 -9.92 5.33 4.12
CA LYS A 38 -9.25 6.61 3.87
C LYS A 38 -7.75 6.47 4.00
N LEU A 39 -7.00 6.79 2.95
CA LEU A 39 -5.55 6.95 3.06
C LEU A 39 -5.26 8.17 3.96
N LYS A 40 -4.65 7.92 5.11
CA LYS A 40 -4.23 8.96 6.08
C LYS A 40 -2.86 9.48 5.73
N GLU A 41 -1.92 8.57 5.51
CA GLU A 41 -0.52 8.90 5.32
C GLU A 41 0.13 7.97 4.30
N LYS A 42 1.10 8.53 3.57
CA LYS A 42 2.01 7.80 2.70
C LYS A 42 3.40 8.42 2.83
N TYR A 43 4.40 7.63 3.18
CA TYR A 43 5.78 8.11 3.29
C TYR A 43 6.79 7.01 2.95
N TYR A 44 8.03 7.41 2.69
CA TYR A 44 9.14 6.51 2.39
C TYR A 44 10.12 6.46 3.56
N ILE A 45 10.49 5.26 3.97
CA ILE A 45 11.50 4.99 5.01
C ILE A 45 12.75 4.41 4.32
N PRO A 46 13.88 5.14 4.29
CA PRO A 46 15.14 4.57 3.80
C PRO A 46 15.64 3.46 4.74
N LEU A 47 16.04 2.31 4.19
CA LEU A 47 16.70 1.24 4.97
C LEU A 47 18.22 1.33 4.92
N SER A 48 18.76 2.21 4.08
CA SER A 48 20.19 2.50 3.99
C SER A 48 20.39 3.99 3.74
N SER A 49 21.42 4.57 4.36
CA SER A 49 21.88 5.93 4.10
C SER A 49 22.74 6.05 2.83
N LYS A 50 23.07 4.93 2.17
CA LYS A 50 23.85 4.93 0.94
C LYS A 50 23.00 5.39 -0.24
N LEU A 51 23.62 6.13 -1.17
CA LEU A 51 23.02 6.47 -2.45
C LEU A 51 22.61 5.20 -3.21
N GLY A 52 21.37 5.16 -3.69
CA GLY A 52 20.80 3.97 -4.35
C GLY A 52 20.34 2.86 -3.39
N GLY A 53 20.49 3.07 -2.07
CA GLY A 53 19.95 2.18 -1.04
C GLY A 53 18.43 2.09 -1.12
N GLY A 54 17.91 0.88 -1.12
CA GLY A 54 16.48 0.63 -1.03
C GLY A 54 15.89 1.06 0.31
N GLY A 55 14.57 0.95 0.42
CA GLY A 55 13.81 1.27 1.61
C GLY A 55 12.43 0.66 1.55
N LYS A 56 11.47 1.28 2.25
CA LYS A 56 10.07 0.86 2.25
C LYS A 56 9.16 2.05 2.00
N GLU A 57 8.08 1.84 1.25
CA GLU A 57 6.94 2.76 1.25
C GLU A 57 5.91 2.26 2.24
N GLN A 58 5.48 3.15 3.14
CA GLN A 58 4.48 2.89 4.17
C GLN A 58 3.21 3.67 3.86
N PHE A 59 2.08 2.99 4.00
CA PHE A 59 0.74 3.52 3.79
C PHE A 59 -0.13 3.21 5.01
N SER A 60 -0.87 4.21 5.47
CA SER A 60 -1.77 4.08 6.63
C SER A 60 -3.20 4.35 6.17
N PHE A 61 -4.08 3.35 6.27
CA PHE A 61 -5.49 3.45 5.87
C PHE A 61 -6.40 3.39 7.09
N LEU A 62 -7.27 4.38 7.27
CA LEU A 62 -8.32 4.32 8.27
C LEU A 62 -9.54 3.57 7.71
N SER A 63 -10.05 2.59 8.45
CA SER A 63 -11.32 1.92 8.11
C SER A 63 -12.53 2.80 8.44
N LEU A 64 -13.48 2.88 7.49
CA LEU A 64 -14.63 3.79 7.54
C LEU A 64 -15.98 3.09 7.53
N LYS A 65 -16.04 1.80 7.20
CA LYS A 65 -17.29 1.06 7.00
C LYS A 65 -17.10 -0.44 7.21
N HIS A 66 -18.03 -1.06 7.93
CA HIS A 66 -18.07 -2.52 8.06
C HIS A 66 -18.27 -3.21 6.71
N GLY A 67 -17.71 -4.40 6.56
CA GLY A 67 -17.82 -5.21 5.36
C GLY A 67 -16.45 -5.60 4.80
N LYS A 68 -16.40 -5.91 3.50
CA LYS A 68 -15.20 -6.44 2.85
C LYS A 68 -14.78 -5.53 1.71
N THR A 69 -13.52 -5.11 1.71
CA THR A 69 -12.91 -4.31 0.64
C THR A 69 -11.54 -4.87 0.26
N THR A 70 -10.91 -4.32 -0.77
CA THR A 70 -9.58 -4.74 -1.22
C THR A 70 -8.70 -3.52 -1.47
N ILE A 71 -7.48 -3.55 -0.94
CA ILE A 71 -6.40 -2.64 -1.30
C ILE A 71 -5.53 -3.33 -2.35
N THR A 72 -5.36 -2.68 -3.50
CA THR A 72 -4.51 -3.14 -4.59
C THR A 72 -3.32 -2.21 -4.74
N MET A 73 -2.14 -2.71 -4.37
CA MET A 73 -0.88 -1.98 -4.48
C MET A 73 -0.23 -2.27 -5.83
N GLN A 74 0.19 -1.23 -6.54
CA GLN A 74 0.76 -1.31 -7.89
C GLN A 74 2.12 -0.61 -7.92
N TYR A 75 3.17 -1.36 -8.25
CA TYR A 75 4.52 -0.82 -8.38
C TYR A 75 4.79 -0.46 -9.85
N LYS A 76 4.85 0.84 -10.13
CA LYS A 76 4.99 1.40 -11.49
C LYS A 76 5.81 2.70 -11.46
N ARG A 77 6.28 3.13 -12.61
CA ARG A 77 6.77 4.50 -12.82
C ARG A 77 5.58 5.39 -13.18
N SER A 78 5.56 6.63 -12.70
CA SER A 78 4.41 7.53 -12.93
C SER A 78 4.17 7.84 -14.42
N TRP A 79 5.21 7.79 -15.25
CA TRP A 79 5.15 8.04 -16.70
C TRP A 79 4.99 6.78 -17.55
N GLU A 80 4.97 5.58 -16.96
CA GLU A 80 4.79 4.32 -17.69
C GLU A 80 3.47 3.65 -17.33
N LYS A 81 2.79 3.06 -18.32
CA LYS A 81 1.57 2.27 -18.08
C LYS A 81 1.86 0.89 -17.46
N LYS A 82 3.12 0.43 -17.52
CA LYS A 82 3.52 -0.92 -17.12
C LYS A 82 3.62 -1.02 -15.58
N VAL A 83 2.81 -1.89 -15.01
CA VAL A 83 2.91 -2.32 -13.60
C VAL A 83 3.83 -3.53 -13.54
N ILE A 84 4.92 -3.44 -12.77
CA ILE A 84 5.92 -4.53 -12.68
C ILE A 84 5.70 -5.44 -11.48
N LYS A 85 4.98 -4.96 -10.46
CA LYS A 85 4.61 -5.75 -9.27
C LYS A 85 3.24 -5.31 -8.77
N LYS A 86 2.44 -6.28 -8.29
CA LYS A 86 1.10 -6.05 -7.76
C LYS A 86 0.90 -6.87 -6.50
N GLU A 87 0.48 -6.22 -5.42
CA GLU A 87 0.15 -6.87 -4.14
C GLU A 87 -1.32 -6.58 -3.82
N LYS A 88 -2.05 -7.57 -3.31
CA LYS A 88 -3.48 -7.44 -2.98
C LYS A 88 -3.73 -7.81 -1.52
N PHE A 89 -4.39 -6.91 -0.81
CA PHE A 89 -4.81 -7.09 0.58
C PHE A 89 -6.33 -7.04 0.64
N VAL A 90 -6.95 -8.13 1.06
CA VAL A 90 -8.39 -8.20 1.30
C VAL A 90 -8.61 -7.79 2.75
N ILE A 91 -9.38 -6.73 2.96
CA ILE A 91 -9.66 -6.19 4.29
C ILE A 91 -11.10 -6.54 4.66
N GLU A 92 -11.27 -7.27 5.75
CA GLU A 92 -12.56 -7.58 6.35
C GLU A 92 -12.70 -6.75 7.62
N ILE A 93 -13.57 -5.75 7.57
CA ILE A 93 -13.83 -4.77 8.61
C ILE A 93 -15.04 -5.25 9.41
N ILE A 94 -14.79 -5.68 10.64
CA ILE A 94 -15.80 -6.25 11.56
C ILE A 94 -16.16 -5.29 12.69
#